data_AF-A0A0M4CUG3-F1
#
_entry.id   AF-A0A0M4CUG3-F1
#
_cell.length_a   1.000
_cell.length_b   1.000
_cell.length_c   1.000
_cell.angle_alpha   90.00
_cell.angle_beta   90.00
_cell.angle_gamma   90.00
#
_symmetry.space_group_name_H-M   'P 1'
#
loop_
_entity.id
_entity.type
_entity.pdbx_description
1 polymer ?
#
loop_
_entity_poly.entity_id
_entity_poly.type
_entity_poly.pdbx_seq_one_letter_code
_entity_poly.pdbx_strand_id
1 'polypeptide(L)' 'MRDKRQKFVELAEARVNKALKDIQLIGNLSNRSAYEFSEADIRKIFGALQKGLEGAKARFSKESDGSGGEFRL' A
#
# COMPACT_ATOMS: atom_id res chain seq x y z
N MET A 1 -29.69 -2.49 -3.78
CA MET A 1 -28.41 -1.80 -4.04
C MET A 1 -27.38 -2.39 -3.10
N ARG A 2 -26.25 -2.92 -3.59
CA ARG A 2 -25.14 -3.29 -2.69
C ARG A 2 -24.66 -2.01 -2.01
N ASP A 3 -24.59 -2.01 -0.69
CA ASP A 3 -24.11 -0.87 0.07
C ASP A 3 -22.70 -0.50 -0.42
N LYS A 4 -22.54 0.75 -0.89
CA LYS A 4 -21.25 1.27 -1.39
C LYS A 4 -20.15 1.07 -0.34
N ARG A 5 -20.51 1.16 0.94
CA ARG A 5 -19.61 0.89 2.07
C ARG A 5 -19.18 -0.57 2.10
N GLN A 6 -20.13 -1.51 2.04
CA GLN A 6 -19.83 -2.95 2.06
C GLN A 6 -18.93 -3.36 0.89
N LYS A 7 -19.22 -2.87 -0.33
CA LYS A 7 -18.37 -3.12 -1.50
C LYS A 7 -16.96 -2.52 -1.33
N PHE A 8 -16.83 -1.36 -0.69
CA PHE A 8 -15.53 -0.78 -0.38
C PHE A 8 -14.75 -1.64 0.63
N VAL A 9 -15.39 -2.09 1.72
CA VAL A 9 -14.76 -2.98 2.72
C VAL A 9 -14.23 -4.24 2.07
N GLU A 10 -15.08 -4.97 1.34
CA GLU A 10 -14.74 -6.23 0.67
C GLU A 10 -13.52 -6.06 -0.24
N LEU A 11 -13.51 -5.01 -1.07
CA LEU A 11 -12.41 -4.74 -1.98
C LEU A 11 -11.14 -4.28 -1.24
N ALA A 12 -11.28 -3.50 -0.17
CA ALA A 12 -10.15 -3.02 0.62
C ALA A 12 -9.45 -4.19 1.32
N GLU A 13 -10.20 -5.03 2.03
CA GLU A 13 -9.68 -6.20 2.73
C GLU A 13 -8.96 -7.15 1.77
N ALA A 14 -9.60 -7.51 0.65
CA ALA A 14 -8.99 -8.39 -0.34
C ALA A 14 -7.67 -7.83 -0.90
N ARG A 15 -7.63 -6.53 -1.22
CA ARG A 15 -6.44 -5.89 -1.80
C ARG A 15 -5.31 -5.71 -0.78
N VAL A 16 -5.64 -5.30 0.45
CA VAL A 16 -4.66 -5.12 1.53
C VAL A 16 -4.04 -6.47 1.89
N ASN A 17 -4.84 -7.52 2.03
CA ASN A 17 -4.33 -8.87 2.32
C ASN A 17 -3.40 -9.38 1.22
N LYS A 18 -3.73 -9.15 -0.06
CA LYS A 18 -2.84 -9.49 -1.17
C LYS A 18 -1.52 -8.71 -1.10
N ALA A 19 -1.58 -7.40 -0.86
CA ALA A 19 -0.40 -6.57 -0.74
C ALA A 19 0.51 -7.01 0.42
N LEU A 20 -0.06 -7.32 1.60
CA LEU A 20 0.68 -7.83 2.75
C LEU A 20 1.37 -9.16 2.44
N LYS A 21 0.68 -10.07 1.76
CA LYS A 21 1.27 -11.34 1.31
C LYS A 21 2.45 -11.12 0.35
N ASP A 22 2.27 -10.23 -0.62
CA ASP A 22 3.34 -9.92 -1.59
C ASP A 22 4.55 -9.26 -0.87
N ILE A 23 4.32 -8.38 0.11
CA ILE A 23 5.37 -7.79 0.96
C ILE A 23 6.13 -8.86 1.76
N GLN A 24 5.41 -9.83 2.34
CA GLN A 24 6.04 -10.93 3.06
C GLN A 24 6.93 -11.78 2.14
N LEU A 25 6.46 -12.08 0.91
CA LEU A 25 7.26 -12.80 -0.09
C LEU A 25 8.52 -12.02 -0.50
N ILE A 26 8.42 -10.69 -0.63
CA ILE A 26 9.59 -9.84 -0.85
C ILE A 26 10.57 -9.96 0.33
N GLY A 27 10.07 -9.99 1.57
CA GLY A 27 10.90 -10.21 2.77
C GLY A 27 11.69 -11.52 2.74
N ASN A 28 11.12 -12.59 2.17
CA ASN A 28 11.80 -13.88 2.03
C ASN A 28 13.03 -13.81 1.10
N LEU A 29 13.11 -12.82 0.21
CA LEU A 29 14.28 -12.61 -0.66
C LEU A 29 15.52 -12.15 0.12
N SER A 30 15.38 -11.80 1.40
CA SER A 30 16.50 -11.47 2.28
C SER A 30 17.44 -12.65 2.55
N ASN A 31 17.04 -13.88 2.20
CA ASN A 31 17.87 -15.06 2.39
C ASN A 31 19.10 -15.06 1.46
N ARG A 32 20.23 -14.54 1.96
CA ARG A 32 21.51 -14.49 1.24
C ARG A 32 22.13 -15.86 0.94
N SER A 33 21.65 -16.96 1.55
CA SER A 33 22.12 -18.31 1.17
C SER A 33 21.47 -18.81 -0.13
N ALA A 34 20.30 -18.28 -0.48
CA ALA A 34 19.56 -18.63 -1.68
C ALA A 34 19.69 -17.57 -2.79
N TYR A 35 19.98 -16.33 -2.43
CA TYR A 35 19.97 -15.19 -3.35
C TYR A 35 21.17 -14.26 -3.17
N GLU A 36 21.58 -13.64 -4.27
CA GLU A 36 22.55 -12.55 -4.28
C GLU A 36 21.85 -11.23 -4.61
N PHE A 37 22.13 -10.20 -3.83
CA PHE A 37 21.57 -8.86 -4.02
C PHE A 37 22.47 -7.80 -3.38
N SER A 38 22.44 -6.61 -3.95
CA SER A 38 23.17 -5.45 -3.47
C SER A 38 22.30 -4.53 -2.62
N GLU A 39 22.94 -3.63 -1.86
CA GLU A 39 22.25 -2.54 -1.17
C GLU A 39 21.52 -1.59 -2.13
N ALA A 40 21.95 -1.51 -3.40
CA ALA A 40 21.23 -0.74 -4.41
C ALA A 40 19.89 -1.41 -4.78
N ASP A 41 19.83 -2.74 -4.83
CA ASP A 41 18.60 -3.48 -5.13
C ASP A 41 17.59 -3.34 -4.00
N ILE A 42 18.04 -3.47 -2.75
CA ILE A 42 17.21 -3.24 -1.55
C ILE A 42 16.58 -1.84 -1.61
N ARG A 43 17.39 -0.79 -1.84
CA ARG A 43 16.91 0.59 -1.93
C ARG A 43 15.90 0.80 -3.06
N LYS A 44 16.12 0.18 -4.23
CA LYS A 44 15.18 0.27 -5.36
C LYS A 44 13.84 -0.40 -5.03
N ILE A 45 13.87 -1.60 -4.44
CA ILE A 45 12.66 -2.35 -4.07
C ILE A 45 11.82 -1.54 -3.09
N PHE A 46 12.40 -1.14 -1.96
CA PHE A 46 11.65 -0.43 -0.92
C PHE A 46 11.29 1.00 -1.33
N GLY A 47 12.13 1.67 -2.11
CA GLY A 47 11.80 2.98 -2.68
C GLY A 47 10.61 2.93 -3.64
N ALA A 48 10.48 1.89 -4.45
CA ALA A 48 9.32 1.70 -5.33
C ALA A 48 8.04 1.42 -4.53
N LEU A 49 8.12 0.56 -3.50
CA LEU A 49 6.99 0.27 -2.61
C LEU A 49 6.50 1.53 -1.88
N GLN A 50 7.42 2.31 -1.33
CA GLN A 50 7.09 3.56 -0.63
C GLN A 50 6.40 4.57 -1.56
N LYS A 51 6.95 4.80 -2.76
CA LYS A 51 6.32 5.70 -3.75
C LYS A 51 4.91 5.24 -4.14
N GLY A 52 4.72 3.93 -4.31
CA GLY A 52 3.39 3.36 -4.60
C GLY A 52 2.39 3.61 -3.45
N LEU A 53 2.83 3.41 -2.21
CA LEU A 53 2.01 3.65 -1.02
C LEU A 53 1.66 5.14 -0.84
N GLU A 54 2.64 6.03 -1.00
CA GLU A 54 2.44 7.48 -0.96
C GLU A 54 1.46 7.94 -2.04
N GLY A 55 1.62 7.45 -3.28
CA GLY A 55 0.70 7.74 -4.37
C GLY A 55 -0.73 7.26 -4.10
N ALA A 56 -0.91 6.10 -3.50
CA ALA A 56 -2.22 5.60 -3.09
C ALA A 56 -2.84 6.48 -1.99
N LYS A 57 -2.07 6.82 -0.95
CA LYS A 57 -2.50 7.68 0.17
C LYS A 57 -2.93 9.07 -0.32
N ALA A 58 -2.17 9.67 -1.24
CA ALA A 58 -2.47 11.00 -1.79
C ALA A 58 -3.84 11.07 -2.48
N ARG A 59 -4.35 9.96 -3.04
CA ARG A 59 -5.68 9.92 -3.66
C ARG A 59 -6.81 10.02 -2.64
N PHE A 60 -6.61 9.55 -1.41
CA PHE A 60 -7.56 9.72 -0.31
C PHE A 60 -7.50 11.13 0.29
N SER A 61 -6.34 11.79 0.25
CA SER A 61 -6.18 13.16 0.74
C SER A 61 -6.69 14.22 -0.23
N LYS A 62 -6.73 13.94 -1.55
CA LYS A 62 -7.16 14.90 -2.58
C LYS A 62 -8.64 15.29 -2.54
N GLU A 63 -9.48 14.60 -1.77
CA GLU A 63 -10.88 14.98 -1.55
C GLU A 63 -11.06 16.06 -0.46
N SER A 64 -9.98 16.45 0.24
CA SER A 64 -10.05 17.44 1.35
C SER A 64 -9.65 18.87 0.99
N ASP A 65 -9.41 19.18 -0.29
CA ASP A 65 -9.01 20.54 -0.72
C ASP A 65 -10.19 21.39 -1.19
N GLY A 66 -11.31 21.30 -0.47
CA GLY A 66 -12.54 22.05 -0.72
C GLY A 66 -13.31 22.31 0.57
N SER A 67 -13.16 23.53 1.10
CA SER A 67 -13.93 24.18 2.19
C SER A 67 -13.71 23.68 3.62
N GLY A 68 -13.31 24.62 4.48
CA GLY A 68 -13.16 24.44 5.91
C GLY A 68 -14.45 24.05 6.61
N GLY A 69 -14.32 23.19 7.61
CA GLY A 69 -15.41 22.70 8.43
C GLY A 69 -14.92 21.56 9.30
N GLU A 70 -15.13 21.70 10.60
CA GLU A 70 -14.74 20.81 11.71
C GLU A 70 -14.93 19.30 11.40
N PHE A 71 -13.88 18.50 11.63
CA PHE A 71 -13.86 17.07 11.31
C PHE A 71 -14.52 16.21 12.40
N ARG A 72 -15.44 15.32 11.99
CA ARG A 72 -15.86 14.12 12.73
C ARG A 72 -16.08 12.94 11.77
N LEU A 73 -15.87 11.71 12.26
CA LEU A 73 -16.29 10.46 11.62
C LEU A 73 -17.77 10.17 11.88
#